data_AF-A0AA42ZC83-F1
#
_entry.id   AF-A0AA42ZC83-F1
#
_cell.length_a   1.000
_cell.length_b   1.000
_cell.length_c   1.000
_cell.angle_alpha   90.00
_cell.angle_beta   90.00
_cell.angle_gamma   90.00
#
_symmetry.space_group_name_H-M   'P 1'
#
loop_
_entity.id
_entity.type
_entity.pdbx_description
1 polymer ?
#
loop_
_entity_poly.entity_id
_entity_poly.type
_entity_poly.pdbx_seq_one_letter_code
_entity_poly.pdbx_strand_id
1 'polypeptide(L)'
;RNKERNMSDKSSPIEKSEHKVTEDISDDALFDLRSEKLKRALELIDPDDKKLLLLKYQDDVSIKELQALMEIGESAVKMRLKRAKSRIVESYNTLE
;
A
#
# COMPACT_ATOMS: atom_id res chain seq x y z
N ARG A 1 59.83 -15.11 -11.84
CA ARG A 1 59.83 -15.35 -10.37
C ARG A 1 59.22 -14.14 -9.70
N ASN A 2 58.06 -14.38 -9.10
CA ASN A 2 57.22 -13.63 -8.15
C ASN A 2 57.43 -12.12 -7.92
N LYS A 3 56.33 -11.36 -8.04
CA LYS A 3 56.17 -10.02 -7.44
C LYS A 3 54.74 -9.84 -6.94
N GLU A 4 54.34 -10.68 -6.00
CA GLU A 4 53.19 -10.43 -5.12
C GLU A 4 53.48 -9.17 -4.29
N ARG A 5 52.71 -8.11 -4.55
CA ARG A 5 52.66 -6.92 -3.68
C ARG A 5 51.30 -6.90 -3.00
N ASN A 6 51.35 -7.20 -1.70
CA ASN A 6 50.33 -7.00 -0.67
C ASN A 6 49.40 -5.81 -0.97
N MET A 7 48.12 -6.09 -1.19
CA MET A 7 47.06 -5.12 -0.93
C MET A 7 46.84 -5.09 0.58
N SER A 8 47.27 -4.00 1.21
CA SER A 8 46.93 -3.68 2.59
C SER A 8 45.43 -3.46 2.70
N ASP A 9 44.78 -4.36 3.43
CA ASP A 9 43.42 -4.25 3.90
C ASP A 9 43.27 -2.96 4.71
N LYS A 10 42.74 -1.91 4.08
CA LYS A 10 42.30 -0.70 4.76
C LYS A 10 40.82 -0.84 5.08
N SER A 11 40.50 -1.73 6.00
CA SER A 11 39.22 -1.68 6.72
C SER A 11 39.24 -0.44 7.62
N SER A 12 38.59 0.64 7.17
CA SER A 12 38.34 1.80 8.04
C SER A 12 37.49 1.36 9.24
N PRO A 13 37.84 1.78 10.47
CA PRO A 13 36.96 1.61 11.61
C PRO A 13 35.66 2.34 11.33
N ILE A 14 34.56 1.59 11.26
CA ILE A 14 33.22 2.17 11.22
C ILE A 14 33.04 2.88 12.56
N GLU A 15 33.19 4.20 12.53
CA GLU A 15 32.86 5.05 13.66
C GLU A 15 31.41 4.75 14.04
N LYS A 16 31.21 4.40 15.32
CA LYS A 16 29.91 4.25 15.96
C LYS A 16 29.18 5.60 15.91
N SER A 17 28.65 5.98 14.75
CA SER A 17 27.44 6.77 14.74
C SER A 17 26.37 5.90 15.40
N GLU A 18 25.67 6.45 16.37
CA GLU A 18 24.54 5.80 16.99
C GLU A 18 23.43 5.63 15.95
N HIS A 19 23.58 4.62 15.09
CA HIS A 19 22.47 3.99 14.42
C HIS A 19 21.65 3.37 15.55
N LYS A 20 20.69 4.16 16.05
CA LYS A 20 19.50 3.68 16.74
C LYS A 20 19.07 2.45 15.96
N VAL A 21 19.33 1.27 16.51
CA VAL A 21 19.00 -0.01 15.92
C VAL A 21 17.53 0.12 15.55
N THR A 22 17.25 0.22 14.26
CA THR A 22 15.88 0.14 13.77
C THR A 22 15.41 -1.22 14.26
N GLU A 23 14.51 -1.23 15.23
CA GLU A 23 13.87 -2.44 15.71
C GLU A 23 13.47 -3.24 14.46
N ASP A 24 13.85 -4.51 14.41
CA ASP A 24 13.53 -5.41 13.31
C ASP A 24 12.00 -5.56 13.30
N ILE A 25 11.32 -4.71 12.53
CA ILE A 25 9.86 -4.73 12.41
C ILE A 25 9.52 -6.04 11.70
N SER A 26 8.89 -6.98 12.40
CA SER A 26 8.42 -8.22 11.80
C SER A 26 7.46 -7.94 10.64
N ASP A 27 7.47 -8.79 9.63
CA ASP A 27 6.55 -8.69 8.49
C ASP A 27 5.08 -8.58 8.94
N ASP A 28 4.66 -9.31 9.97
CA ASP A 28 3.30 -9.24 10.53
C ASP A 28 2.95 -7.84 11.04
N ALA A 29 3.84 -7.23 11.83
CA ALA A 29 3.68 -5.85 12.28
C ALA A 29 3.66 -4.84 11.12
N LEU A 30 4.42 -5.10 10.05
CA LEU A 30 4.39 -4.28 8.83
C LEU A 30 3.07 -4.45 8.05
N PHE A 31 2.55 -5.67 7.96
CA PHE A 31 1.24 -5.97 7.36
C PHE A 31 0.10 -5.32 8.14
N ASP A 32 0.12 -5.40 9.47
CA ASP A 32 -0.86 -4.76 10.35
C ASP A 32 -0.83 -3.24 10.21
N LEU A 33 0.36 -2.63 10.14
CA LEU A 33 0.50 -1.19 9.93
C LEU A 33 -0.08 -0.75 8.57
N ARG A 34 0.17 -1.52 7.50
CA ARG A 34 -0.42 -1.28 6.17
C ARG A 34 -1.94 -1.47 6.18
N SER A 35 -2.44 -2.45 6.93
CA SER A 35 -3.88 -2.72 7.12
C SER A 35 -4.58 -1.54 7.79
N GLU A 36 -4.01 -0.99 8.87
CA GLU A 36 -4.57 0.16 9.59
C GLU A 36 -4.54 1.45 8.75
N LYS A 37 -3.47 1.68 7.98
CA LYS A 37 -3.40 2.82 7.07
C LYS A 37 -4.46 2.74 5.97
N LEU A 38 -4.70 1.55 5.42
CA LEU A 38 -5.74 1.33 4.41
C LEU A 38 -7.15 1.51 4.99
N LYS A 39 -7.41 1.03 6.21
CA LYS A 39 -8.69 1.26 6.91
C LYS A 39 -8.96 2.75 7.09
N ARG A 40 -7.97 3.51 7.55
CA ARG A 40 -8.08 4.97 7.67
C ARG A 40 -8.32 5.63 6.30
N ALA A 41 -7.63 5.19 5.25
CA ALA A 41 -7.86 5.72 3.90
C ALA A 41 -9.30 5.46 3.42
N LEU A 42 -9.86 4.28 3.69
CA LEU A 42 -11.25 3.94 3.39
C LEU A 42 -12.28 4.78 4.15
N GLU A 43 -11.91 5.32 5.32
CA GLU A 43 -12.78 6.21 6.10
C GLU A 43 -12.77 7.66 5.61
N LEU A 44 -11.75 8.05 4.85
CA LEU A 44 -11.61 9.41 4.32
C LEU A 44 -12.29 9.63 2.96
N ILE A 45 -12.56 8.55 2.21
CA ILE A 45 -13.27 8.64 0.93
C ILE A 45 -14.79 8.74 1.12
N ASP A 46 -15.48 9.13 0.05
CA ASP A 46 -16.94 9.19 0.04
C ASP A 46 -17.58 7.85 0.44
N PRO A 47 -18.65 7.84 1.27
CA PRO A 47 -19.31 6.60 1.71
C PRO A 47 -19.80 5.71 0.57
N ASP A 48 -20.25 6.29 -0.55
CA ASP A 48 -20.70 5.52 -1.71
C ASP A 48 -19.53 4.84 -2.43
N ASP A 49 -18.39 5.53 -2.52
CA ASP A 49 -17.16 4.96 -3.08
C ASP A 49 -16.60 3.85 -2.18
N LYS A 50 -16.62 4.06 -0.86
CA LYS A 50 -16.26 3.01 0.12
C LYS A 50 -17.12 1.79 -0.08
N LYS A 51 -18.44 1.95 -0.06
CA LYS A 51 -19.40 0.84 -0.23
C LYS A 51 -19.17 0.11 -1.55
N LEU A 52 -18.96 0.83 -2.65
CA LEU A 52 -18.69 0.24 -3.96
C LEU A 52 -17.39 -0.60 -3.97
N LEU A 53 -16.33 -0.12 -3.33
CA LEU A 53 -15.08 -0.85 -3.20
C LEU A 53 -15.25 -2.11 -2.33
N LEU A 54 -15.93 -2.01 -1.19
CA LEU A 54 -16.17 -3.16 -0.32
C LEU A 54 -17.02 -4.22 -1.04
N LEU A 55 -18.12 -3.84 -1.68
CA LEU A 55 -18.94 -4.77 -2.47
C LEU A 55 -18.12 -5.47 -3.56
N LYS A 56 -17.28 -4.73 -4.30
CA LYS A 56 -16.50 -5.33 -5.39
C LYS A 56 -15.36 -6.24 -4.88
N TYR A 57 -14.67 -5.85 -3.81
CA TYR A 57 -13.38 -6.48 -3.43
C TYR A 57 -13.44 -7.33 -2.17
N GLN A 58 -14.35 -7.02 -1.24
CA GLN A 58 -14.57 -7.79 -0.02
C GLN A 58 -15.69 -8.82 -0.21
N ASP A 59 -16.83 -8.41 -0.77
CA ASP A 59 -17.99 -9.29 -0.97
C ASP A 59 -17.99 -9.98 -2.35
N ASP A 60 -16.96 -9.74 -3.16
CA ASP A 60 -16.78 -10.23 -4.54
C ASP A 60 -17.98 -10.07 -5.48
N VAL A 61 -18.77 -9.01 -5.30
CA VAL A 61 -19.90 -8.70 -6.18
C VAL A 61 -19.38 -8.44 -7.60
N SER A 62 -20.00 -9.06 -8.59
CA SER A 62 -19.62 -8.92 -9.99
C SER A 62 -20.06 -7.57 -10.56
N ILE A 63 -19.45 -7.13 -11.68
CA ILE A 63 -19.87 -5.90 -12.37
C ILE A 63 -21.34 -6.01 -12.80
N LYS A 64 -21.80 -7.19 -13.24
CA LYS A 64 -23.19 -7.40 -13.66
C LYS A 64 -24.18 -7.21 -12.51
N GLU A 65 -23.85 -7.72 -11.33
CA GLU A 65 -24.68 -7.53 -10.13
C GLU A 65 -24.65 -6.08 -9.66
N LEU A 66 -23.51 -5.40 -9.74
CA LEU A 66 -23.42 -3.96 -9.46
C LEU A 66 -24.27 -3.12 -10.42
N GLN A 67 -24.32 -3.49 -11.71
CA GLN A 67 -25.20 -2.84 -12.67
C GLN A 67 -26.68 -2.99 -12.28
N ALA A 68 -27.09 -4.20 -11.85
CA ALA A 68 -28.46 -4.46 -11.42
C ALA A 68 -28.79 -3.73 -10.11
N LEU A 69 -27.87 -3.76 -9.13
CA LEU A 69 -28.05 -3.13 -7.82
C LEU A 69 -28.14 -1.60 -7.90
N MET A 70 -27.39 -1.00 -8.83
CA MET A 70 -27.28 0.46 -8.96
C MET A 70 -28.10 1.02 -10.12
N GLU A 71 -28.74 0.17 -10.91
CA GLU A 71 -29.52 0.52 -12.11
C GLU A 71 -28.77 1.41 -13.12
N ILE A 72 -27.47 1.15 -13.31
CA ILE A 72 -26.61 1.90 -14.24
C ILE A 72 -25.89 0.98 -15.23
N GLY A 73 -25.49 1.54 -16.36
CA GLY A 73 -24.74 0.82 -17.39
C GLY A 73 -23.33 0.40 -16.94
N GLU A 74 -22.79 -0.63 -17.60
CA GLU A 74 -21.49 -1.23 -17.27
C GLU A 74 -20.35 -0.20 -17.23
N SER A 75 -20.29 0.67 -18.24
CA SER A 75 -19.29 1.74 -18.33
C SER A 75 -19.38 2.70 -17.15
N ALA A 76 -20.59 3.00 -16.67
CA ALA A 76 -20.79 3.87 -15.52
C ALA A 76 -20.29 3.20 -14.23
N VAL A 77 -20.55 1.90 -14.04
CA VAL A 77 -19.98 1.13 -12.91
C VAL A 77 -18.46 1.14 -12.95
N LYS A 78 -17.86 0.84 -14.12
CA LYS A 78 -16.40 0.84 -14.30
C LYS A 78 -15.78 2.22 -14.03
N MET A 79 -16.43 3.30 -14.49
CA MET A 79 -15.96 4.65 -14.23
C MET A 79 -16.05 5.03 -12.75
N ARG A 80 -17.12 4.64 -12.05
CA ARG A 80 -17.23 4.84 -10.59
C ARG A 80 -16.14 4.07 -9.86
N LEU A 81 -15.94 2.79 -10.17
CA LEU A 81 -14.86 1.98 -9.60
C LEU A 81 -13.47 2.61 -9.84
N LYS A 82 -13.22 3.10 -11.05
CA LYS A 82 -11.95 3.78 -11.36
C LYS A 82 -11.74 5.02 -10.49
N ARG A 83 -12.78 5.86 -10.33
CA ARG A 83 -12.71 7.07 -9.49
C ARG A 83 -12.55 6.73 -8.01
N ALA A 84 -13.30 5.76 -7.49
CA ALA A 84 -13.18 5.30 -6.11
C ALA A 84 -11.76 4.80 -5.80
N LYS A 85 -11.14 4.05 -6.73
CA LYS A 85 -9.73 3.64 -6.64
C LYS A 85 -8.75 4.80 -6.63
N SER A 86 -8.96 5.82 -7.45
CA SER A 86 -8.10 7.01 -7.43
C SER A 86 -8.20 7.73 -6.09
N ARG A 87 -9.42 7.91 -5.58
CA ARG A 87 -9.66 8.59 -4.30
C ARG A 87 -9.03 7.87 -3.11
N ILE A 88 -9.17 6.54 -3.01
CA ILE A 88 -8.55 5.79 -1.91
C ILE A 88 -7.02 5.85 -1.97
N VAL A 89 -6.42 5.81 -3.17
CA VAL A 89 -4.97 5.94 -3.34
C VAL A 89 -4.50 7.33 -2.93
N GLU A 90 -5.22 8.38 -3.33
CA GLU A 90 -4.95 9.75 -2.89
C GLU A 90 -5.03 9.86 -1.36
N SER A 91 -6.13 9.39 -0.74
CA SER A 91 -6.30 9.38 0.72
C SER A 91 -5.22 8.57 1.43
N TYR A 92 -4.84 7.42 0.89
CA TYR A 92 -3.78 6.57 1.46
C TYR A 92 -2.41 7.26 1.42
N ASN A 93 -2.11 8.00 0.34
CA ASN A 93 -0.86 8.73 0.19
C ASN A 93 -0.80 10.00 1.05
N THR A 94 -1.95 10.61 1.37
CA THR A 94 -2.04 11.77 2.28
C THR A 94 -1.88 11.40 3.74
N LEU A 95 -2.21 10.16 4.12
CA LEU A 95 -1.90 9.64 5.44
C LEU A 95 -0.39 9.41 5.52
N GLU A 96 0.31 10.04 6.46
CA GLU A 96 1.73 9.76 6.75
C GLU A 96 1.87 8.43 7.49
#